data_AF-A0A957VVY8-F1
#
_entry.id   AF-A0A957VVY8-F1
#
_cell.length_a   1.000
_cell.length_b   1.000
_cell.length_c   1.000
_cell.angle_alpha   90.00
_cell.angle_beta   90.00
_cell.angle_gamma   90.00
#
_symmetry.space_group_name_H-M   'P 1'
#
loop_
_entity.id
_entity.type
_entity.pdbx_description
1 polymer ?
#
loop_
_entity_poly.entity_id
_entity_poly.type
_entity_poly.pdbx_seq_one_letter_code
_entity_poly.pdbx_strand_id
1 'polypeptide(L)'
;RYRQHNQFDIEVIGEQDPAVDVEVISLAWHLFTALGFFGLRLYINSTGCPQCKPAYIQTLVDYFTQFADKLPPDDKMRLKKNPLRMLDSKEEATQALLEQAPRITDHLCEECDTHFTKLKAYLEAIGRSYIVDYRIVRGLDYYTKTVFEIKADGLGSQDTICGGGRYDGLIEELGGQPTPGIGFGSGIERFVIALSHLGVTPPPEPLPQVTVSYLGEAAKLAALKLAESLREAGIGTQFTPGDRSFKAQLKAANRLEAKFALILGENEINAGQALIRDMGNSQQTSVDLTGVVGWLTERL
;
A
#
# COMPACT_ATOMS: atom_id res chain seq x y z
N ARG A 1 5.04 7.60 -16.16
CA ARG A 1 6.03 6.59 -15.71
C ARG A 1 7.19 7.34 -15.09
N TYR A 2 7.53 7.04 -13.83
CA TYR A 2 8.64 7.70 -13.14
C TYR A 2 9.94 6.91 -13.34
N ARG A 3 11.09 7.59 -13.27
CA ARG A 3 12.42 6.94 -13.28
C ARG A 3 12.82 6.43 -11.90
N GLN A 4 12.26 7.01 -10.85
CA GLN A 4 12.30 6.56 -9.47
C GLN A 4 10.86 6.55 -8.98
N HIS A 5 10.42 5.43 -8.42
CA HIS A 5 9.10 5.23 -7.83
C HIS A 5 9.26 4.40 -6.56
N ASN A 6 8.26 4.45 -5.70
CA ASN A 6 8.24 3.67 -4.46
C ASN A 6 7.29 2.48 -4.63
N GLN A 7 7.68 1.35 -4.06
CA GLN A 7 6.85 0.14 -4.06
C GLN A 7 6.66 -0.34 -2.64
N PHE A 8 5.49 -0.92 -2.43
CA PHE A 8 5.20 -1.77 -1.29
C PHE A 8 5.16 -3.20 -1.80
N ASP A 9 5.93 -4.07 -1.16
CA ASP A 9 6.13 -5.45 -1.59
C ASP A 9 5.94 -6.39 -0.40
N ILE A 10 5.35 -7.55 -0.69
CA ILE A 10 5.16 -8.64 0.27
C ILE A 10 5.68 -9.90 -0.38
N GLU A 11 6.48 -10.67 0.36
CA GLU A 11 7.07 -11.91 -0.10
C GLU A 11 6.88 -13.00 0.96
N VAL A 12 6.45 -14.19 0.52
CA VAL A 12 6.45 -15.43 1.29
C VAL A 12 7.42 -16.38 0.62
N ILE A 13 8.44 -16.80 1.35
CA ILE A 13 9.55 -17.61 0.84
C ILE A 13 9.58 -18.95 1.58
N GLY A 14 9.72 -20.04 0.83
CA GLY A 14 9.92 -21.39 1.40
C GLY A 14 8.66 -22.26 1.51
N GLU A 15 7.49 -21.78 1.06
CA GLU A 15 6.24 -22.56 1.06
C GLU A 15 5.66 -22.77 -0.35
N GLN A 16 5.28 -24.02 -0.66
CA GLN A 16 4.71 -24.46 -1.94
C GLN A 16 3.18 -24.61 -1.90
N ASP A 17 2.56 -24.68 -0.72
CA ASP A 17 1.11 -24.88 -0.62
C ASP A 17 0.34 -23.72 -1.29
N PRO A 18 -0.61 -23.97 -2.21
CA PRO A 18 -1.49 -22.94 -2.77
C PRO A 18 -2.25 -22.09 -1.73
N ALA A 19 -2.32 -22.52 -0.47
CA ALA A 19 -2.89 -21.74 0.61
C ALA A 19 -2.12 -20.42 0.84
N VAL A 20 -0.79 -20.40 0.68
CA VAL A 20 -0.03 -19.14 0.80
C VAL A 20 -0.32 -18.19 -0.36
N ASP A 21 -0.71 -18.70 -1.52
CA ASP A 21 -1.19 -17.88 -2.64
C ASP A 21 -2.47 -17.14 -2.28
N VAL A 22 -3.40 -17.85 -1.64
CA VAL A 22 -4.64 -17.25 -1.14
C VAL A 22 -4.35 -16.24 -0.04
N GLU A 23 -3.40 -16.50 0.85
CA GLU A 23 -3.01 -15.57 1.91
C GLU A 23 -2.45 -14.27 1.33
N VAL A 24 -1.50 -14.35 0.39
CA VAL A 24 -0.91 -13.19 -0.27
C VAL A 24 -1.96 -12.38 -1.04
N ILE A 25 -2.84 -13.05 -1.78
CA ILE A 25 -3.97 -12.40 -2.49
C ILE A 25 -4.93 -11.74 -1.49
N SER A 26 -5.23 -12.40 -0.36
CA SER A 26 -6.16 -11.90 0.66
C SER A 26 -5.58 -10.70 1.41
N LEU A 27 -4.29 -10.71 1.72
CA LEU A 27 -3.58 -9.57 2.30
C LEU A 27 -3.68 -8.35 1.39
N ALA A 28 -3.38 -8.51 0.09
CA ALA A 28 -3.53 -7.44 -0.89
C ALA A 28 -4.99 -6.96 -0.94
N TRP A 29 -5.96 -7.87 -1.01
CA TRP A 29 -7.38 -7.51 -1.02
C TRP A 29 -7.78 -6.69 0.20
N HIS A 30 -7.40 -7.12 1.40
CA HIS A 30 -7.73 -6.44 2.66
C HIS A 30 -7.07 -5.06 2.72
N LEU A 31 -5.80 -4.97 2.32
CA LEU A 31 -5.08 -3.70 2.25
C LEU A 31 -5.81 -2.68 1.37
N PHE A 32 -6.13 -3.04 0.12
CA PHE A 32 -6.77 -2.08 -0.79
C PHE A 32 -8.21 -1.77 -0.40
N THR A 33 -8.93 -2.73 0.18
CA THR A 33 -10.25 -2.44 0.77
C THR A 33 -10.14 -1.43 1.91
N ALA A 34 -9.17 -1.61 2.82
CA ALA A 34 -8.96 -0.71 3.95
C ALA A 34 -8.49 0.68 3.54
N LEU A 35 -7.76 0.79 2.42
CA LEU A 35 -7.36 2.08 1.83
C LEU A 35 -8.52 2.84 1.16
N GLY A 36 -9.69 2.21 0.99
CA GLY A 36 -10.88 2.85 0.42
C GLY A 36 -11.13 2.53 -1.05
N PHE A 37 -10.43 1.56 -1.64
CA PHE A 37 -10.79 1.05 -2.97
C PHE A 37 -12.08 0.22 -2.91
N PHE A 38 -12.92 0.35 -3.95
CA PHE A 38 -14.17 -0.39 -4.09
C PHE A 38 -14.26 -1.07 -5.45
N GLY A 39 -15.24 -1.96 -5.61
CA GLY A 39 -15.42 -2.71 -6.86
C GLY A 39 -14.21 -3.59 -7.19
N LEU A 40 -13.54 -4.12 -6.16
CA LEU A 40 -12.35 -4.93 -6.34
C LEU A 40 -12.68 -6.19 -7.14
N ARG A 41 -11.83 -6.50 -8.12
CA ARG A 41 -11.95 -7.68 -8.98
C ARG A 41 -10.61 -8.40 -9.01
N LEU A 42 -10.62 -9.68 -8.62
CA LEU A 42 -9.46 -10.54 -8.66
C LEU A 42 -9.39 -11.25 -10.02
N TYR A 43 -8.26 -11.11 -10.69
CA TYR A 43 -7.95 -11.86 -11.90
C TYR A 43 -6.78 -12.78 -11.60
N ILE A 44 -6.90 -14.06 -11.99
CA ILE A 44 -5.86 -15.07 -11.77
C ILE A 44 -5.51 -15.78 -13.07
N ASN A 45 -4.30 -16.32 -13.13
CA ASN A 45 -3.84 -17.23 -14.16
C ASN A 45 -2.74 -18.14 -13.58
N SER A 46 -2.38 -19.19 -14.31
CA SER A 46 -1.15 -19.95 -14.07
C SER A 46 -0.22 -19.80 -15.26
N THR A 47 1.04 -19.40 -15.05
CA THR A 47 2.07 -19.38 -16.11
C THR A 47 2.82 -20.70 -16.24
N GLY A 48 2.38 -21.73 -15.51
CA GLY A 48 3.02 -23.05 -15.47
C GLY A 48 4.45 -23.01 -14.92
N CYS A 49 5.18 -24.10 -15.10
CA CYS A 49 6.58 -24.22 -14.71
C CYS A 49 7.49 -24.35 -15.95
N PRO A 50 8.83 -24.41 -15.79
CA PRO A 50 9.75 -24.63 -16.91
C PRO A 50 9.47 -25.88 -17.76
N GLN A 51 8.76 -26.88 -17.22
CA GLN A 51 8.30 -28.04 -18.00
C GLN A 51 7.04 -27.75 -18.84
N CYS A 52 6.15 -26.87 -18.39
CA CYS A 52 4.92 -26.50 -19.10
C CYS A 52 5.22 -25.57 -20.29
N LYS A 53 6.14 -24.62 -20.08
CA LYS A 53 6.39 -23.49 -21.00
C LYS A 53 6.80 -23.91 -22.43
N PRO A 54 7.69 -24.90 -22.67
CA PRO A 54 8.18 -25.18 -24.02
C PRO A 54 7.09 -25.57 -25.03
N ALA A 55 6.21 -26.52 -24.67
CA ALA A 55 5.13 -26.97 -25.54
C ALA A 55 4.10 -25.86 -25.80
N TYR A 56 3.78 -25.09 -24.76
CA TYR A 56 2.88 -23.95 -24.89
C TYR A 56 3.47 -22.85 -25.78
N ILE A 57 4.74 -22.48 -25.57
CA ILE A 57 5.42 -21.47 -26.37
C ILE A 57 5.41 -21.85 -27.84
N GLN A 58 5.70 -23.12 -28.17
CA GLN A 58 5.64 -23.58 -29.56
C GLN A 58 4.23 -23.40 -30.14
N THR A 59 3.20 -23.82 -29.40
CA THR A 59 1.79 -23.67 -29.80
C THR A 59 1.42 -22.19 -30.02
N LEU A 60 1.87 -21.31 -29.14
CA LEU A 60 1.65 -19.86 -29.23
C LEU A 60 2.37 -19.25 -30.45
N VAL A 61 3.59 -19.70 -30.72
CA VAL A 61 4.36 -19.26 -31.89
C VAL A 61 3.69 -19.71 -33.18
N ASP A 62 3.27 -20.97 -33.26
CA ASP A 62 2.59 -21.52 -34.44
C ASP A 62 1.26 -20.81 -34.70
N TYR A 63 0.52 -20.45 -33.64
CA TYR A 63 -0.69 -19.64 -33.74
C TYR A 63 -0.41 -18.27 -34.37
N PHE A 64 0.50 -17.48 -33.78
CA PHE A 64 0.75 -16.12 -34.26
C PHE A 64 1.49 -16.05 -35.60
N THR A 65 2.24 -17.09 -35.95
CA THR A 65 2.92 -17.19 -37.25
C THR A 65 1.91 -17.22 -38.40
N GLN A 66 0.73 -17.81 -38.21
CA GLN A 66 -0.36 -17.78 -39.20
C GLN A 66 -0.88 -16.37 -39.49
N PHE A 67 -0.63 -15.42 -38.58
CA PHE A 67 -1.04 -14.03 -38.69
C PHE A 67 0.15 -13.07 -38.85
N ALA A 68 1.34 -13.57 -39.20
CA ALA A 68 2.58 -12.80 -39.22
C ALA A 68 2.50 -11.50 -40.07
N ASP A 69 1.68 -11.48 -41.11
CA ASP A 69 1.48 -10.29 -41.96
C ASP A 69 0.63 -9.21 -41.30
N LYS A 70 -0.23 -9.57 -40.34
CA LYS A 70 -1.11 -8.67 -39.59
C LYS A 70 -0.46 -8.11 -38.32
N LEU A 71 0.62 -8.74 -37.85
CA LEU A 71 1.31 -8.31 -36.64
C LEU A 71 2.10 -7.01 -36.87
N PRO A 72 2.02 -6.03 -35.96
CA PRO A 72 2.90 -4.86 -35.98
C PRO A 72 4.37 -5.24 -35.79
N PRO A 73 5.32 -4.37 -36.21
CA PRO A 73 6.76 -4.66 -36.12
C PRO A 73 7.24 -5.08 -34.72
N ASP A 74 6.74 -4.41 -33.68
CA ASP A 74 7.10 -4.71 -32.28
C ASP A 74 6.62 -6.09 -31.84
N ASP A 75 5.42 -6.48 -32.26
CA ASP A 75 4.87 -7.80 -31.94
C ASP A 75 5.53 -8.91 -32.77
N LYS A 76 5.93 -8.66 -34.03
CA LYS A 76 6.79 -9.59 -34.77
C LYS A 76 8.12 -9.83 -34.05
N MET A 77 8.67 -8.80 -33.40
CA MET A 77 9.90 -8.92 -32.61
C MET A 77 9.66 -9.66 -31.28
N ARG A 78 8.56 -9.38 -30.58
CA ARG A 78 8.16 -10.11 -29.36
C ARG A 78 7.98 -11.60 -29.65
N LEU A 79 7.28 -11.93 -30.74
CA LEU A 79 7.07 -13.31 -31.17
C LEU A 79 8.38 -14.09 -31.36
N LYS A 80 9.47 -13.41 -31.74
CA LYS A 80 10.79 -14.06 -31.90
C LYS A 80 11.60 -14.12 -30.60
N LYS A 81 11.52 -13.09 -29.76
CA LYS A 81 12.38 -12.95 -28.57
C LYS A 81 11.75 -13.50 -27.29
N ASN A 82 10.48 -13.20 -27.05
CA ASN A 82 9.74 -13.61 -25.87
C ASN A 82 8.26 -13.77 -26.26
N PRO A 83 7.87 -14.93 -26.82
CA PRO A 83 6.53 -15.15 -27.37
C PRO A 83 5.40 -14.92 -26.36
N LEU A 84 5.65 -15.18 -25.07
CA LEU A 84 4.66 -14.96 -24.02
C LEU A 84 4.24 -13.48 -23.92
N ARG A 85 5.11 -12.53 -24.28
CA ARG A 85 4.80 -11.09 -24.29
C ARG A 85 3.78 -10.69 -25.35
N MET A 86 3.47 -11.56 -26.30
CA MET A 86 2.36 -11.34 -27.23
C MET A 86 1.04 -11.16 -26.47
N LEU A 87 0.87 -11.85 -25.35
CA LEU A 87 -0.35 -11.86 -24.54
C LEU A 87 -0.63 -10.52 -23.84
N ASP A 88 0.39 -9.66 -23.68
CA ASP A 88 0.28 -8.31 -23.11
C ASP A 88 0.49 -7.21 -24.15
N SER A 89 0.38 -7.52 -25.45
CA SER A 89 0.45 -6.48 -26.49
C SER A 89 -0.64 -5.42 -26.28
N LYS A 90 -0.38 -4.16 -26.63
CA LYS A 90 -1.38 -3.08 -26.60
C LYS A 90 -1.83 -2.66 -27.99
N GLU A 91 -1.31 -3.32 -29.03
CA GLU A 91 -1.64 -3.04 -30.41
C GLU A 91 -3.01 -3.62 -30.77
N GLU A 92 -3.90 -2.82 -31.34
CA GLU A 92 -5.27 -3.23 -31.69
C GLU A 92 -5.30 -4.47 -32.60
N ALA A 93 -4.41 -4.51 -33.59
CA ALA A 93 -4.30 -5.63 -34.53
C ALA A 93 -3.96 -6.96 -33.83
N THR A 94 -3.14 -6.92 -32.78
CA THR A 94 -2.76 -8.10 -32.00
C THR A 94 -3.81 -8.43 -30.95
N GLN A 95 -4.41 -7.42 -30.30
CA GLN A 95 -5.50 -7.59 -29.34
C GLN A 95 -6.69 -8.36 -29.93
N ALA A 96 -7.05 -8.09 -31.19
CA ALA A 96 -8.10 -8.82 -31.90
C ALA A 96 -7.80 -10.33 -32.07
N LEU A 97 -6.53 -10.73 -32.01
CA LEU A 97 -6.10 -12.13 -32.11
C LEU A 97 -6.01 -12.81 -30.73
N LEU A 98 -5.95 -12.06 -29.63
CA LEU A 98 -5.76 -12.63 -28.30
C LEU A 98 -6.94 -13.45 -27.79
N GLU A 99 -8.16 -13.17 -28.26
CA GLU A 99 -9.36 -13.90 -27.84
C GLU A 99 -9.31 -15.38 -28.21
N GLN A 100 -8.62 -15.71 -29.31
CA GLN A 100 -8.49 -17.08 -29.83
C GLN A 100 -7.08 -17.65 -29.63
N ALA A 101 -6.21 -16.94 -28.91
CA ALA A 101 -4.88 -17.43 -28.62
C ALA A 101 -4.95 -18.68 -27.74
N PRO A 102 -4.01 -19.64 -27.93
CA PRO A 102 -3.93 -20.83 -27.08
C PRO A 102 -3.74 -20.43 -25.62
N ARG A 103 -4.27 -21.22 -24.70
CA ARG A 103 -4.24 -20.93 -23.26
C ARG A 103 -3.23 -21.83 -22.58
N ILE A 104 -2.33 -21.25 -21.81
CA ILE A 104 -1.31 -22.03 -21.10
C ILE A 104 -1.91 -23.04 -20.11
N THR A 105 -3.12 -22.79 -19.61
CA THR A 105 -3.83 -23.72 -18.71
C THR A 105 -4.14 -25.06 -19.36
N ASP A 106 -4.22 -25.11 -20.69
CA ASP A 106 -4.46 -26.36 -21.43
C ASP A 106 -3.17 -27.17 -21.63
N HIS A 107 -2.03 -26.64 -21.17
CA HIS A 107 -0.69 -27.21 -21.34
C HIS A 107 0.06 -27.35 -20.00
N LEU A 108 -0.64 -27.28 -18.87
CA LEU A 108 -0.03 -27.46 -17.55
C LEU A 108 0.35 -28.92 -17.32
N CYS A 109 1.50 -29.14 -16.67
CA CYS A 109 1.81 -30.44 -16.09
C CYS A 109 0.88 -30.71 -14.88
N GLU A 110 0.80 -31.97 -14.46
CA GLU A 110 -0.06 -32.42 -13.36
C GLU A 110 0.13 -31.61 -12.06
N GLU A 111 1.39 -31.27 -11.72
CA GLU A 111 1.70 -30.48 -10.53
C GLU A 111 1.12 -29.07 -10.63
N CYS A 112 1.30 -28.38 -11.76
CA CYS A 112 0.81 -27.02 -11.97
C CYS A 112 -0.72 -26.96 -12.07
N ASP A 113 -1.33 -27.95 -12.72
CA ASP A 113 -2.79 -28.06 -12.80
C ASP A 113 -3.41 -28.32 -11.42
N THR A 114 -2.82 -29.25 -10.66
CA THR A 114 -3.25 -29.53 -9.27
C THR A 114 -3.12 -28.30 -8.38
N HIS A 115 -1.99 -27.58 -8.48
CA HIS A 115 -1.75 -26.36 -7.73
C HIS A 115 -2.79 -25.28 -8.05
N PHE A 116 -3.03 -25.01 -9.33
CA PHE A 116 -4.01 -24.02 -9.77
C PHE A 116 -5.46 -24.42 -9.43
N THR A 117 -5.77 -25.70 -9.50
CA THR A 117 -7.09 -26.23 -9.09
C THR A 117 -7.33 -26.06 -7.60
N LYS A 118 -6.33 -26.32 -6.75
CA LYS A 118 -6.40 -26.06 -5.31
C LYS A 118 -6.53 -24.57 -5.00
N LEU A 119 -5.77 -23.69 -5.66
CA LEU A 119 -5.91 -22.24 -5.51
C LEU A 119 -7.38 -21.80 -5.75
N LYS A 120 -7.97 -22.23 -6.87
CA LYS A 120 -9.37 -21.93 -7.20
C LYS A 120 -10.33 -22.43 -6.12
N ALA A 121 -10.16 -23.67 -5.67
CA ALA A 121 -11.00 -24.25 -4.62
C ALA A 121 -10.88 -23.50 -3.29
N TYR A 122 -9.67 -23.06 -2.91
CA TYR A 122 -9.45 -22.28 -1.69
C TYR A 122 -10.05 -20.87 -1.79
N LEU A 123 -9.94 -20.20 -2.94
CA LEU A 123 -10.60 -18.92 -3.20
C LEU A 123 -12.12 -19.05 -3.10
N GLU A 124 -12.69 -20.12 -3.67
CA GLU A 124 -14.13 -20.43 -3.55
C GLU A 124 -14.54 -20.69 -2.10
N ALA A 125 -13.73 -21.44 -1.35
CA ALA A 125 -14.00 -21.75 0.05
C ALA A 125 -14.05 -20.51 0.95
N ILE A 126 -13.27 -19.47 0.66
CA ILE A 126 -13.32 -18.18 1.37
C ILE A 126 -14.31 -17.18 0.76
N GLY A 127 -15.08 -17.59 -0.25
CA GLY A 127 -16.06 -16.73 -0.92
C GLY A 127 -15.45 -15.62 -1.79
N ARG A 128 -14.21 -15.79 -2.25
CA ARG A 128 -13.51 -14.82 -3.10
C ARG A 128 -13.76 -15.12 -4.59
N SER A 129 -14.64 -14.34 -5.21
CA SER A 129 -14.84 -14.38 -6.66
C SER A 129 -13.56 -14.00 -7.41
N TYR A 130 -13.27 -14.73 -8.48
CA TYR A 130 -12.13 -14.48 -9.36
C TYR A 130 -12.53 -14.63 -10.84
N ILE A 131 -11.72 -14.03 -11.72
CA ILE A 131 -11.81 -14.19 -13.17
C ILE A 131 -10.52 -14.86 -13.64
N VAL A 132 -10.62 -15.95 -14.38
CA VAL A 132 -9.44 -16.54 -15.02
C VAL A 132 -9.13 -15.76 -16.30
N ASP A 133 -7.99 -15.08 -16.33
CA ASP A 133 -7.53 -14.33 -17.51
C ASP A 133 -6.17 -14.86 -17.97
N TYR A 134 -6.20 -15.74 -18.97
CA TYR A 134 -5.03 -16.41 -19.55
C TYR A 134 -4.01 -15.46 -20.17
N ARG A 135 -4.40 -14.19 -20.39
CA ARG A 135 -3.53 -13.16 -20.96
C ARG A 135 -2.64 -12.51 -19.91
N ILE A 136 -2.89 -12.76 -18.61
CA ILE A 136 -2.02 -12.26 -17.55
C ILE A 136 -0.69 -13.01 -17.65
N VAL A 137 0.26 -12.31 -18.26
CA VAL A 137 1.68 -12.60 -18.22
C VAL A 137 2.38 -11.47 -17.49
N ARG A 138 3.44 -11.82 -16.78
CA ARG A 138 4.15 -10.83 -15.97
C ARG A 138 5.34 -10.23 -16.69
N GLY A 139 5.71 -9.05 -16.19
CA GLY A 139 6.81 -8.23 -16.68
C GLY A 139 8.19 -8.88 -16.60
N LEU A 140 8.31 -10.00 -15.89
CA LEU A 140 9.55 -10.67 -15.52
C LEU A 140 9.40 -12.17 -15.82
N ASP A 141 10.43 -12.79 -16.39
CA ASP A 141 10.30 -14.13 -16.96
C ASP A 141 10.41 -15.25 -15.91
N TYR A 142 10.82 -14.91 -14.68
CA TYR A 142 10.97 -15.83 -13.54
C TYR A 142 9.64 -16.35 -12.98
N TYR A 143 8.50 -15.74 -13.35
CA TYR A 143 7.22 -16.15 -12.78
C TYR A 143 6.86 -17.59 -13.19
N THR A 144 6.34 -18.33 -12.23
CA THR A 144 5.88 -19.72 -12.35
C THR A 144 4.53 -19.87 -11.66
N LYS A 145 3.75 -20.89 -12.02
CA LYS A 145 2.46 -21.22 -11.38
C LYS A 145 1.58 -19.95 -11.30
N THR A 146 0.99 -19.64 -10.15
CA THR A 146 0.05 -18.54 -9.95
C THR A 146 0.62 -17.18 -10.38
N VAL A 147 -0.17 -16.43 -11.14
CA VAL A 147 -0.05 -14.97 -11.28
C VAL A 147 -1.42 -14.34 -11.09
N PHE A 148 -1.48 -13.16 -10.50
CA PHE A 148 -2.77 -12.53 -10.21
C PHE A 148 -2.71 -11.00 -10.25
N GLU A 149 -3.78 -10.38 -10.71
CA GLU A 149 -4.02 -8.93 -10.63
C GLU A 149 -5.24 -8.63 -9.78
N ILE A 150 -5.17 -7.57 -8.99
CA ILE A 150 -6.35 -6.96 -8.38
C ILE A 150 -6.62 -5.66 -9.11
N LYS A 151 -7.86 -5.52 -9.58
CA LYS A 151 -8.35 -4.33 -10.25
C LYS A 151 -9.42 -3.65 -9.41
N ALA A 152 -9.57 -2.34 -9.57
CA ALA A 152 -10.60 -1.55 -8.90
C ALA A 152 -11.42 -0.72 -9.89
N ASP A 153 -12.67 -0.45 -9.52
CA ASP A 153 -13.55 0.39 -10.33
C ASP A 153 -13.18 1.88 -10.22
N GLY A 154 -13.62 2.68 -11.19
CA GLY A 154 -13.41 4.15 -11.18
C GLY A 154 -12.05 4.62 -11.69
N LEU A 155 -11.17 3.73 -12.14
CA LEU A 155 -9.79 4.07 -12.58
C LEU A 155 -9.56 4.08 -14.10
N GLY A 156 -10.61 3.80 -14.88
CA GLY A 156 -10.52 3.77 -16.36
C GLY A 156 -9.62 2.64 -16.86
N SER A 157 -8.75 2.93 -17.84
CA SER A 157 -7.90 1.93 -18.49
C SER A 157 -6.67 1.49 -17.66
N GLN A 158 -6.44 2.08 -16.49
CA GLN A 158 -5.38 1.70 -15.55
C GLN A 158 -5.99 1.20 -14.24
N ASP A 159 -6.89 0.23 -14.33
CA ASP A 159 -7.64 -0.31 -13.21
C ASP A 159 -6.86 -1.31 -12.35
N THR A 160 -5.74 -1.84 -12.82
CA THR A 160 -4.85 -2.71 -12.02
C THR A 160 -4.12 -1.92 -10.92
N ILE A 161 -4.45 -2.22 -9.66
CA ILE A 161 -3.85 -1.59 -8.46
C ILE A 161 -2.79 -2.46 -7.79
N CYS A 162 -2.78 -3.77 -8.08
CA CYS A 162 -1.83 -4.71 -7.51
C CYS A 162 -1.58 -5.86 -8.47
N GLY A 163 -0.32 -6.32 -8.54
CA GLY A 163 0.06 -7.48 -9.31
C GLY A 163 1.10 -8.32 -8.59
N GLY A 164 0.86 -9.62 -8.57
CA GLY A 164 1.76 -10.59 -7.95
C GLY A 164 1.76 -11.93 -8.66
N GLY A 165 2.41 -12.90 -8.03
CA GLY A 165 2.53 -14.28 -8.49
C GLY A 165 3.70 -15.03 -7.87
N ARG A 166 3.76 -16.33 -8.18
CA ARG A 166 4.80 -17.26 -7.76
C ARG A 166 6.05 -17.16 -8.65
N TYR A 167 7.20 -17.43 -8.08
CA TYR A 167 8.51 -17.32 -8.74
C TYR A 167 9.50 -18.36 -8.21
N ASP A 168 9.07 -19.62 -8.14
CA ASP A 168 9.75 -20.68 -7.38
C ASP A 168 11.21 -20.95 -7.81
N GLY A 169 11.59 -20.59 -9.03
CA GLY A 169 12.95 -20.77 -9.54
C GLY A 169 13.91 -19.62 -9.22
N LEU A 170 13.43 -18.45 -8.78
CA LEU A 170 14.25 -17.25 -8.70
C LEU A 170 15.42 -17.37 -7.73
N ILE A 171 15.22 -18.01 -6.58
CA ILE A 171 16.30 -18.18 -5.58
C ILE A 171 17.40 -19.10 -6.13
N GLU A 172 17.04 -20.15 -6.86
CA GLU A 172 18.00 -21.05 -7.50
C GLU A 172 18.78 -20.33 -8.62
N GLU A 173 18.09 -19.52 -9.45
CA GLU A 173 18.73 -18.69 -10.48
C GLU A 173 19.76 -17.70 -9.89
N LEU A 174 19.57 -17.28 -8.63
CA LEU A 174 20.50 -16.42 -7.89
C LEU A 174 21.60 -17.19 -7.14
N GLY A 175 21.67 -18.52 -7.28
CA GLY A 175 22.70 -19.38 -6.67
C GLY A 175 22.35 -19.93 -5.28
N GLY A 176 21.10 -19.77 -4.84
CA GLY A 176 20.57 -20.39 -3.62
C GLY A 176 20.12 -21.85 -3.84
N GLN A 177 19.59 -22.46 -2.77
CA GLN A 177 18.90 -23.75 -2.89
C GLN A 177 17.52 -23.56 -3.53
N PRO A 178 16.98 -24.56 -4.26
CA PRO A 178 15.62 -24.51 -4.80
C PRO A 178 14.61 -24.16 -3.69
N THR A 179 14.03 -22.96 -3.79
CA THR A 179 13.20 -22.39 -2.73
C THR A 179 12.01 -21.68 -3.36
N PRO A 180 10.77 -22.13 -3.10
CA PRO A 180 9.58 -21.50 -3.64
C PRO A 180 9.41 -20.08 -3.12
N GLY A 181 8.69 -19.27 -3.88
CA GLY A 181 8.41 -17.89 -3.49
C GLY A 181 7.15 -17.37 -4.14
N ILE A 182 6.41 -16.56 -3.41
CA ILE A 182 5.25 -15.84 -3.92
C ILE A 182 5.17 -14.47 -3.27
N GLY A 183 4.75 -13.48 -4.06
CA GLY A 183 4.46 -12.17 -3.52
C GLY A 183 3.69 -11.28 -4.46
N PHE A 184 3.62 -10.02 -4.09
CA PHE A 184 3.14 -8.94 -4.95
C PHE A 184 3.93 -7.67 -4.69
N GLY A 185 3.94 -6.81 -5.71
CA GLY A 185 4.40 -5.44 -5.60
C GLY A 185 3.30 -4.47 -6.03
N SER A 186 3.17 -3.35 -5.34
CA SER A 186 2.28 -2.26 -5.73
C SER A 186 3.00 -0.91 -5.65
N GLY A 187 2.87 -0.11 -6.70
CA GLY A 187 3.49 1.22 -6.77
C GLY A 187 2.72 2.22 -5.93
N ILE A 188 3.39 2.82 -4.94
CA ILE A 188 2.78 3.74 -3.98
C ILE A 188 2.18 4.96 -4.69
N GLU A 189 2.93 5.55 -5.62
CA GLU A 189 2.43 6.71 -6.36
C GLU A 189 1.17 6.36 -7.17
N ARG A 190 1.07 5.13 -7.69
CA ARG A 190 -0.07 4.73 -8.52
C ARG A 190 -1.35 4.63 -7.70
N PHE A 191 -1.30 3.94 -6.55
CA PHE A 191 -2.52 3.83 -5.75
C PHE A 191 -2.86 5.14 -5.04
N VAL A 192 -1.90 6.01 -4.70
CA VAL A 192 -2.20 7.36 -4.18
C VAL A 192 -2.92 8.22 -5.23
N ILE A 193 -2.45 8.21 -6.48
CA ILE A 193 -3.14 8.88 -7.59
C ILE A 193 -4.54 8.29 -7.80
N ALA A 194 -4.66 6.97 -7.73
CA ALA A 194 -5.94 6.28 -7.86
C ALA A 194 -6.93 6.67 -6.75
N LEU A 195 -6.50 6.68 -5.48
CA LEU A 195 -7.30 7.12 -4.34
C LEU A 195 -7.76 8.58 -4.49
N SER A 196 -6.87 9.46 -4.97
CA SER A 196 -7.20 10.85 -5.27
C SER A 196 -8.29 10.97 -6.34
N HIS A 197 -8.22 10.19 -7.42
CA HIS A 197 -9.28 10.14 -8.44
C HIS A 197 -10.61 9.60 -7.90
N LEU A 198 -10.56 8.68 -6.94
CA LEU A 198 -11.75 8.16 -6.25
C LEU A 198 -12.29 9.12 -5.17
N GLY A 199 -11.62 10.25 -4.94
CA GLY A 199 -12.01 11.22 -3.91
C GLY A 199 -11.74 10.75 -2.48
N VAL A 200 -10.90 9.74 -2.29
CA VAL A 200 -10.50 9.27 -0.96
C VAL A 200 -9.44 10.21 -0.41
N THR A 201 -9.78 10.93 0.66
CA THR A 201 -8.86 11.83 1.35
C THR A 201 -8.21 11.12 2.54
N PRO A 202 -6.90 11.26 2.75
CA PRO A 202 -6.27 10.77 3.98
C PRO A 202 -6.87 11.49 5.20
N PRO A 203 -6.83 10.86 6.39
CA PRO A 203 -7.16 11.57 7.63
C PRO A 203 -6.24 12.79 7.80
N PRO A 204 -6.71 13.84 8.50
CA PRO A 204 -5.88 15.00 8.77
C PRO A 204 -4.63 14.59 9.55
N GLU A 205 -3.52 15.30 9.32
CA GLU A 205 -2.31 15.08 10.08
C GLU A 205 -2.57 15.32 11.59
N PRO A 206 -2.02 14.48 12.48
CA PRO A 206 -2.17 14.69 13.91
C PRO A 206 -1.50 16.01 14.30
N LEU A 207 -2.30 16.96 14.81
CA LEU A 207 -1.82 18.24 15.30
C LEU A 207 -1.50 18.17 16.81
N PRO A 208 -0.58 19.00 17.32
CA PRO A 208 -0.37 19.15 18.75
C PRO A 208 -1.68 19.55 19.45
N GLN A 209 -2.13 18.72 20.38
CA GLN A 209 -3.37 18.94 21.13
C GLN A 209 -3.16 19.90 22.32
N VAL A 210 -1.91 20.19 22.65
CA VAL A 210 -1.53 21.02 23.80
C VAL A 210 -0.62 22.15 23.36
N THR A 211 -0.83 23.34 23.92
CA THR A 211 0.11 24.46 23.80
C THR A 211 0.61 24.91 25.17
N VAL A 212 1.85 25.37 25.24
CA VAL A 212 2.39 26.02 26.45
C VAL A 212 2.65 27.49 26.15
N SER A 213 1.91 28.35 26.84
CA SER A 213 1.98 29.80 26.79
C SER A 213 2.67 30.34 28.04
N TYR A 214 3.49 31.38 27.88
CA TYR A 214 4.24 31.97 28.99
C TYR A 214 4.26 33.49 28.96
N LEU A 215 4.51 34.11 30.11
CA LEU A 215 4.77 35.54 30.24
C LEU A 215 5.99 35.78 31.16
N GLY A 216 7.03 36.40 30.60
CA GLY A 216 8.28 36.68 31.30
C GLY A 216 9.33 35.56 31.14
N GLU A 217 10.61 35.93 31.36
CA GLU A 217 11.75 35.04 31.13
C GLU A 217 11.80 33.85 32.11
N ALA A 218 11.40 34.04 33.37
CA ALA A 218 11.33 32.95 34.34
C ALA A 218 10.28 31.89 33.93
N ALA A 219 9.10 32.34 33.52
CA ALA A 219 8.04 31.46 33.06
C ALA A 219 8.39 30.76 31.74
N LYS A 220 9.15 31.41 30.86
CA LYS A 220 9.66 30.82 29.61
C LYS A 220 10.52 29.57 29.87
N LEU A 221 11.43 29.63 30.84
CA LEU A 221 12.27 28.49 31.20
C LEU A 221 11.43 27.31 31.71
N ALA A 222 10.46 27.58 32.58
CA ALA A 222 9.54 26.56 33.09
C ALA A 222 8.61 26.00 32.00
N ALA A 223 8.11 26.85 31.11
CA ALA A 223 7.29 26.47 29.97
C ALA A 223 8.04 25.56 29.00
N LEU A 224 9.33 25.84 28.76
CA LEU A 224 10.17 24.99 27.93
C LEU A 224 10.37 23.61 28.57
N LYS A 225 10.67 23.55 29.87
CA LYS A 225 10.77 22.28 30.61
C LYS A 225 9.46 21.49 30.57
N LEU A 226 8.33 22.15 30.81
CA LEU A 226 7.03 21.51 30.80
C LEU A 226 6.66 20.99 29.41
N ALA A 227 6.89 21.78 28.36
CA ALA A 227 6.66 21.35 26.99
C ALA A 227 7.48 20.10 26.64
N GLU A 228 8.72 20.00 27.14
CA GLU A 228 9.56 18.83 26.92
C GLU A 228 9.06 17.61 27.69
N SER A 229 8.75 17.74 28.97
CA SER A 229 8.19 16.62 29.75
C SER A 229 6.88 16.09 29.17
N LEU A 230 6.05 16.96 28.57
CA LEU A 230 4.85 16.55 27.87
C LEU A 230 5.16 15.74 26.60
N ARG A 231 6.16 16.17 25.82
CA ARG A 231 6.60 15.43 24.62
C ARG A 231 7.22 14.09 24.98
N GLU A 232 8.03 14.03 26.04
CA GLU A 232 8.60 12.78 26.56
C GLU A 232 7.50 11.79 26.99
N ALA A 233 6.35 12.30 27.46
CA ALA A 233 5.17 11.52 27.77
C ALA A 233 4.29 11.17 26.54
N GLY A 234 4.72 11.52 25.32
CA GLY A 234 3.98 11.25 24.08
C GLY A 234 2.84 12.25 23.79
N ILE A 235 2.73 13.34 24.55
CA ILE A 235 1.68 14.35 24.36
C ILE A 235 2.18 15.39 23.35
N GLY A 236 1.52 15.44 22.18
CA GLY A 236 1.80 16.41 21.12
C GLY A 236 1.65 17.85 21.63
N THR A 237 2.79 18.52 21.85
CA THR A 237 2.84 19.82 22.54
C THR A 237 3.59 20.89 21.74
N GLN A 238 2.90 21.98 21.43
CA GLN A 238 3.49 23.16 20.82
C GLN A 238 3.95 24.18 21.88
N PHE A 239 5.23 24.50 21.84
CA PHE A 239 5.79 25.67 22.52
C PHE A 239 5.95 26.80 21.49
N THR A 240 5.48 28.01 21.78
CA THR A 240 5.63 29.15 20.86
C THR A 240 6.74 30.07 21.36
N PRO A 241 7.92 30.10 20.73
CA PRO A 241 9.02 30.96 21.15
C PRO A 241 8.77 32.44 20.80
N GLY A 242 9.44 33.32 21.55
CA GLY A 242 9.47 34.77 21.36
C GLY A 242 8.60 35.55 22.33
N ASP A 243 8.76 36.88 22.38
CA ASP A 243 8.08 37.75 23.35
C ASP A 243 6.72 38.22 22.81
N ARG A 244 5.83 37.25 22.59
CA ARG A 244 4.47 37.51 22.11
C ARG A 244 3.56 37.78 23.30
N SER A 245 2.62 38.71 23.11
CA SER A 245 1.57 38.93 24.11
C SER A 245 0.76 37.65 24.34
N PHE A 246 0.24 37.50 25.55
CA PHE A 246 -0.57 36.36 25.94
C PHE A 246 -1.77 36.12 24.99
N LYS A 247 -2.43 37.20 24.57
CA LYS A 247 -3.52 37.16 23.58
C LYS A 247 -3.05 36.58 22.23
N ALA A 248 -1.84 36.90 21.80
CA ALA A 248 -1.30 36.37 20.55
C ALA A 248 -0.95 34.87 20.66
N GLN A 249 -0.45 34.43 21.81
CA GLN A 249 -0.17 33.01 22.07
C GLN A 249 -1.47 32.18 22.11
N LEU A 250 -2.51 32.65 22.80
CA LEU A 250 -3.83 31.99 22.78
C LEU A 250 -4.48 31.98 21.40
N LYS A 251 -4.31 33.04 20.60
CA LYS A 251 -4.77 33.06 19.20
C LYS A 251 -4.04 32.00 18.37
N ALA A 252 -2.75 31.76 18.63
CA ALA A 252 -2.00 30.70 17.97
C ALA A 252 -2.49 29.31 18.40
N ALA A 253 -2.79 29.11 19.69
CA ALA A 253 -3.40 27.87 20.20
C ALA A 253 -4.75 27.56 19.52
N ASN A 254 -5.61 28.58 19.36
CA ASN A 254 -6.85 28.45 18.61
C ASN A 254 -6.64 28.08 17.13
N ARG A 255 -5.61 28.65 16.47
CA ARG A 255 -5.30 28.32 15.07
C ARG A 255 -4.80 26.89 14.89
N LEU A 256 -4.20 26.31 15.93
CA LEU A 256 -3.76 24.92 15.97
C LEU A 256 -4.88 23.97 16.39
N GLU A 257 -6.06 24.49 16.72
CA GLU A 257 -7.17 23.72 17.27
C GLU A 257 -6.75 22.89 18.50
N ALA A 258 -5.79 23.42 19.28
CA ALA A 258 -5.31 22.75 20.47
C ALA A 258 -6.44 22.62 21.49
N LYS A 259 -6.57 21.43 22.11
CA LYS A 259 -7.56 21.14 23.15
C LYS A 259 -7.27 21.94 24.42
N PHE A 260 -5.99 22.06 24.78
CA PHE A 260 -5.56 22.76 26.00
C PHE A 260 -4.45 23.78 25.74
N ALA A 261 -4.53 24.91 26.44
CA ALA A 261 -3.45 25.87 26.57
C ALA A 261 -3.00 25.98 28.04
N LEU A 262 -1.76 25.57 28.31
CA LEU A 262 -1.13 25.68 29.61
C LEU A 262 -0.50 27.06 29.70
N ILE A 263 -0.75 27.75 30.80
CA ILE A 263 -0.41 29.15 30.98
C ILE A 263 0.51 29.26 32.18
N LEU A 264 1.67 29.87 31.96
CA LEU A 264 2.67 30.12 33.00
C LEU A 264 3.02 31.61 33.02
N GLY A 265 2.63 32.30 34.07
CA GLY A 265 3.16 33.61 34.44
C GLY A 265 3.94 33.54 35.75
N GLU A 266 4.37 34.67 36.26
CA GLU A 266 5.09 34.73 37.54
C GLU A 266 4.28 34.14 38.70
N ASN A 267 2.96 34.37 38.72
CA ASN A 267 2.08 33.84 39.78
C ASN A 267 2.03 32.31 39.75
N GLU A 268 1.86 31.72 38.57
CA GLU A 268 1.81 30.27 38.37
C GLU A 268 3.15 29.62 38.75
N ILE A 269 4.27 30.23 38.36
CA ILE A 269 5.60 29.76 38.75
C ILE A 269 5.81 29.83 40.26
N ASN A 270 5.43 30.94 40.91
CA ASN A 270 5.54 31.09 42.36
C ASN A 270 4.65 30.10 43.12
N ALA A 271 3.49 29.74 42.56
CA ALA A 271 2.59 28.74 43.12
C ALA A 271 3.03 27.29 42.84
N GLY A 272 3.97 27.06 41.92
CA GLY A 272 4.34 25.72 41.47
C GLY A 272 3.26 25.05 40.61
N GLN A 273 2.41 25.83 39.96
CA GLN A 273 1.23 25.38 39.22
C GLN A 273 1.28 25.83 37.76
N ALA A 274 0.49 25.18 36.90
CA ALA A 274 0.14 25.66 35.58
C ALA A 274 -1.36 25.94 35.54
N LEU A 275 -1.74 27.08 34.95
CA LEU A 275 -3.14 27.33 34.66
C LEU A 275 -3.49 26.70 33.31
N ILE A 276 -4.29 25.64 33.33
CA ILE A 276 -4.71 24.94 32.12
C ILE A 276 -6.04 25.53 31.67
N ARG A 277 -6.07 26.08 30.46
CA ARG A 277 -7.30 26.53 29.80
C ARG A 277 -7.76 25.49 28.79
N ASP A 278 -8.99 25.02 28.95
CA ASP A 278 -9.72 24.28 27.91
C ASP A 278 -10.12 25.27 26.81
N MET A 279 -9.66 25.01 25.58
CA MET A 279 -9.87 25.93 24.46
C MET A 279 -11.30 25.84 23.88
N GLY A 280 -12.02 24.75 24.13
CA GLY A 280 -13.38 24.53 23.65
C GLY A 280 -14.44 25.24 24.50
N ASN A 281 -14.29 25.26 25.83
CA ASN A 281 -15.26 25.89 26.75
C ASN A 281 -14.69 27.09 27.54
N SER A 282 -13.41 27.40 27.37
CA SER A 282 -12.71 28.48 28.10
C SER A 282 -12.65 28.33 29.62
N GLN A 283 -12.97 27.15 30.17
CA GLN A 283 -12.75 26.86 31.59
C GLN A 283 -11.26 26.80 31.89
N GLN A 284 -10.91 27.22 33.09
CA GLN A 284 -9.54 27.25 33.56
C GLN A 284 -9.43 26.42 34.84
N THR A 285 -8.37 25.63 34.93
CA THR A 285 -8.08 24.79 36.10
C THR A 285 -6.61 24.93 36.45
N SER A 286 -6.32 25.22 37.72
CA SER A 286 -4.94 25.22 38.21
C SER A 286 -4.53 23.79 38.53
N VAL A 287 -3.37 23.37 38.05
CA VAL A 287 -2.82 22.03 38.25
C VAL A 287 -1.36 22.15 38.65
N ASP A 288 -0.94 21.41 39.67
CA ASP A 288 0.48 21.38 40.08
C ASP A 288 1.37 20.93 38.93
N LEU A 289 2.51 21.60 38.73
CA LEU A 289 3.42 21.35 37.60
C LEU A 289 3.83 19.88 37.49
N THR A 290 3.99 19.19 38.63
CA THR A 290 4.33 17.77 38.72
C THR A 290 3.19 16.86 38.29
N GLY A 291 1.94 17.31 38.40
CA GLY A 291 0.73 16.55 38.06
C GLY A 291 0.19 16.84 36.65
N VAL A 292 0.71 17.85 35.95
CA VAL A 292 0.19 18.26 34.63
C VAL A 292 0.19 17.13 33.60
N VAL A 293 1.27 16.33 33.54
CA VAL A 293 1.37 15.20 32.60
C VAL A 293 0.23 14.21 32.84
N GLY A 294 0.06 13.74 34.08
CA GLY A 294 -1.02 12.80 34.42
C GLY A 294 -2.41 13.37 34.17
N TRP A 295 -2.60 14.65 34.52
CA TRP A 295 -3.86 15.35 34.28
C TRP A 295 -4.26 15.37 32.79
N LEU A 296 -3.29 15.60 31.90
CA LEU A 296 -3.50 15.61 30.45
C LEU A 296 -3.69 14.20 29.88
N THR A 297 -2.93 13.20 30.34
CA THR A 297 -3.07 11.80 29.90
C THR A 297 -4.48 11.27 30.13
N GLU A 298 -5.15 11.66 31.20
CA GLU A 298 -6.55 11.25 31.48
C GLU A 298 -7.58 11.95 30.58
N ARG A 299 -7.22 13.05 29.93
CA ARG A 299 -8.17 13.99 29.30
C ARG A 299 -7.96 14.19 27.81
N LEU A 300 -6.90 13.64 27.22
CA LEU A 300 -6.66 13.65 25.78
C LEU A 300 -7.24 12.40 25.14
#